data_AF-A0A2W0BZC3-F1
#
_entry.id   AF-A0A2W0BZC3-F1
#
_cell.length_a   1.000
_cell.length_b   1.000
_cell.length_c   1.000
_cell.angle_alpha   90.00
_cell.angle_beta   90.00
_cell.angle_gamma   90.00
#
_symmetry.space_group_name_H-M   'P 1'
#
loop_
_entity.id
_entity.type
_entity.pdbx_description
1 polymer ?
#
loop_
_entity_poly.entity_id
_entity_poly.type
_entity_poly.pdbx_seq_one_letter_code
_entity_poly.pdbx_strand_id
1 'polypeptide(L)'
;MQKSRSDRMFYGFVYLLTILAVVVTLYPFLYVVSISFSSVEAIDKQKVVLWPVGFTLSGYQMVLQYKELWVSFYNTLWYTVVGTLLNIVATCLAAFPLSRQQFFLRRKLNFFYRIHDVFLRRAHSGLHADYITRSV
;
A
#
# COMPACT_ATOMS: atom_id res chain seq x y z
N MET A 1 24.22 9.01 30.47
CA MET A 1 23.80 7.61 30.68
C MET A 1 24.65 6.72 29.79
N GLN A 2 25.58 5.95 30.36
CA GLN A 2 26.43 5.04 29.58
C GLN A 2 25.60 3.82 29.16
N LYS A 3 25.46 3.58 27.86
CA LYS A 3 24.73 2.42 27.33
C LYS A 3 25.41 1.13 27.81
N SER A 4 24.64 0.24 28.42
CA SER A 4 25.13 -1.09 28.81
C SER A 4 25.65 -1.83 27.56
N ARG A 5 26.65 -2.70 27.72
CA ARG A 5 27.18 -3.53 26.61
C ARG A 5 26.05 -4.31 25.91
N SER A 6 25.07 -4.75 26.70
CA SER A 6 23.85 -5.42 26.22
C SER A 6 23.03 -4.51 25.30
N ASP A 7 22.81 -3.25 25.68
CA ASP A 7 22.04 -2.29 24.88
C ASP A 7 22.70 -2.07 23.53
N ARG A 8 24.04 -1.96 23.50
CA ARG A 8 24.78 -1.74 22.25
C ARG A 8 24.65 -2.90 21.28
N MET A 9 24.67 -4.15 21.76
CA MET A 9 24.46 -5.35 20.94
C MET A 9 23.02 -5.44 20.43
N PHE A 10 22.04 -5.16 21.30
CA PHE A 10 20.63 -5.15 20.93
C PHE A 10 20.33 -4.12 19.82
N TYR A 11 20.80 -2.88 19.99
CA TYR A 11 20.63 -1.86 18.95
C TYR A 11 21.37 -2.22 17.66
N GLY A 12 22.57 -2.82 17.74
CA GLY A 12 23.28 -3.31 16.56
C GLY A 12 22.47 -4.33 15.77
N PHE A 13 21.83 -5.27 16.46
CA PHE A 13 20.95 -6.26 15.83
C PHE A 13 19.69 -5.61 15.21
N VAL A 14 19.04 -4.69 15.92
CA VAL A 14 17.87 -3.96 15.40
C VAL A 14 18.23 -3.13 14.15
N TYR A 15 19.39 -2.46 14.15
CA TYR A 15 19.85 -1.73 12.97
C TYR A 15 20.17 -2.66 11.80
N LEU A 16 20.80 -3.81 12.06
CA LEU A 16 21.06 -4.82 11.03
C LEU A 16 19.74 -5.30 10.39
N LEU A 17 18.75 -5.65 11.19
CA LEU A 17 17.43 -6.06 10.69
C LEU A 17 16.73 -4.94 9.91
N THR A 18 16.79 -3.71 10.41
CA THR A 18 16.21 -2.55 9.72
C THR A 18 16.88 -2.31 8.36
N ILE A 19 18.22 -2.37 8.29
CA ILE A 19 18.96 -2.21 7.03
C ILE A 19 18.57 -3.30 6.04
N LEU A 20 18.49 -4.56 6.50
CA LEU A 20 18.10 -5.68 5.65
C LEU A 20 16.66 -5.51 5.13
N ALA A 21 15.72 -5.07 5.99
CA ALA A 21 14.36 -4.77 5.57
C ALA A 21 14.31 -3.64 4.52
N VAL A 22 15.12 -2.59 4.69
CA VAL A 22 15.24 -1.50 3.70
C VAL A 22 15.78 -2.04 2.38
N VAL A 23 16.84 -2.85 2.39
CA VAL A 23 17.40 -3.42 1.14
C VAL A 23 16.38 -4.28 0.40
N VAL A 24 15.68 -5.17 1.10
CA VAL A 24 14.67 -6.07 0.50
C VAL A 24 13.50 -5.28 -0.07
N THR A 25 13.03 -4.26 0.63
CA THR A 25 11.90 -3.44 0.18
C THR A 25 12.29 -2.45 -0.92
N LEU A 26 13.51 -1.91 -0.89
CA LEU A 26 13.99 -0.92 -1.86
C LEU A 26 14.42 -1.57 -3.19
N TYR A 27 14.93 -2.80 -3.15
CA TYR A 27 15.35 -3.55 -4.34
C TYR A 27 14.32 -3.55 -5.49
N PRO A 28 13.03 -3.92 -5.28
CA PRO A 28 12.04 -3.90 -6.36
C PRO A 28 11.79 -2.49 -6.92
N PHE A 29 11.89 -1.43 -6.11
CA PHE A 29 11.75 -0.06 -6.62
C PHE A 29 12.91 0.33 -7.52
N LEU A 30 14.16 0.02 -7.12
CA LEU A 30 15.35 0.27 -7.95
C LEU A 30 15.31 -0.53 -9.25
N TYR A 31 14.80 -1.77 -9.19
CA TYR A 31 14.60 -2.60 -10.37
C TYR A 31 13.60 -1.97 -11.36
N VAL A 32 12.45 -1.48 -10.87
CA VAL A 32 11.45 -0.79 -11.71
C VAL A 32 12.03 0.46 -12.37
N VAL A 33 12.81 1.26 -11.64
CA VAL A 33 13.50 2.43 -12.21
C VAL A 33 14.54 2.01 -13.26
N SER A 34 15.27 0.93 -13.02
CA SER A 34 16.26 0.42 -13.98
C SER A 34 15.59 -0.02 -15.28
N ILE A 35 14.44 -0.71 -15.20
CA ILE A 35 13.63 -1.09 -16.37
C ILE A 35 13.08 0.14 -17.08
N SER A 36 12.57 1.13 -16.36
CA SER A 36 11.93 2.30 -16.98
C SER A 36 12.87 3.13 -17.86
N PHE A 37 14.19 3.06 -17.61
CA PHE A 37 15.22 3.69 -18.42
C PHE A 37 15.98 2.74 -19.36
N SER A 38 15.66 1.44 -19.42
CA SER A 38 16.37 0.47 -20.25
C SER A 38 15.69 0.22 -21.60
N SER A 39 16.45 -0.25 -22.60
CA SER A 39 15.88 -0.60 -23.91
C SER A 39 15.05 -1.87 -23.85
N VAL A 40 14.03 -1.96 -24.72
CA VAL A 40 13.17 -3.15 -24.81
C VAL A 40 14.01 -4.40 -25.08
N GLU A 41 15.03 -4.32 -25.94
CA GLU A 41 15.89 -5.49 -26.21
C GLU A 41 16.75 -5.89 -25.00
N ALA A 42 17.12 -4.95 -24.12
CA ALA A 42 17.86 -5.24 -22.90
C ALA A 42 16.96 -5.85 -21.81
N ILE A 43 15.69 -5.43 -21.75
CA ILE A 43 14.66 -5.97 -20.87
C ILE A 43 14.32 -7.41 -21.29
N ASP A 44 14.07 -7.65 -22.59
CA ASP A 44 13.73 -8.98 -23.13
C ASP A 44 14.85 -10.00 -22.92
N LYS A 45 16.10 -9.54 -23.01
CA LYS A 45 17.30 -10.38 -22.76
C LYS A 45 17.62 -10.55 -21.27
N GLN A 46 16.78 -10.04 -20.36
CA GLN A 46 16.94 -10.12 -18.91
C GLN A 46 18.29 -9.57 -18.42
N LYS A 47 18.85 -8.57 -19.11
CA LYS A 47 20.16 -8.00 -18.75
C LYS A 47 20.08 -6.91 -17.68
N VAL A 48 18.88 -6.41 -17.41
CA VAL A 48 18.62 -5.35 -16.43
C VAL A 48 18.45 -5.98 -15.05
N VAL A 49 19.32 -5.63 -14.09
CA VAL A 49 19.27 -6.17 -12.71
C VAL A 49 19.25 -5.05 -11.67
N LEU A 50 20.28 -4.19 -11.64
CA LEU A 50 20.38 -3.07 -10.71
C LEU A 50 20.64 -1.72 -11.40
N TRP A 51 21.13 -1.77 -12.64
CA TRP A 51 21.48 -0.58 -13.42
C TRP A 51 20.83 -0.67 -14.80
N PRO A 52 20.41 0.48 -15.37
CA PRO A 52 19.80 0.49 -16.69
C PRO A 52 20.82 0.09 -17.76
N VAL A 53 20.39 -0.74 -18.70
CA VAL A 53 21.20 -1.21 -19.82
C VAL A 53 20.57 -0.71 -21.11
N GLY A 54 21.37 0.00 -21.93
CA GLY A 54 20.86 0.64 -23.15
C GLY A 54 19.91 1.79 -22.82
N PHE A 55 20.43 2.84 -22.18
CA PHE A 55 19.63 3.98 -21.70
C PHE A 55 18.73 4.55 -22.82
N THR A 56 17.42 4.56 -22.58
CA THR A 56 16.43 5.10 -23.52
C THR A 56 15.22 5.67 -22.78
N LEU A 57 14.57 6.64 -23.42
CA LEU A 57 13.32 7.26 -22.97
C LEU A 57 12.12 6.84 -23.82
N SER A 58 12.31 5.90 -24.75
CA SER A 58 11.26 5.39 -25.64
C SER A 58 10.05 4.84 -24.89
N GLY A 59 10.26 4.12 -23.78
CA GLY A 59 9.17 3.62 -22.94
C GLY A 59 8.29 4.74 -22.37
N TYR A 60 8.89 5.85 -21.92
CA TYR A 60 8.13 7.02 -21.46
C TYR A 60 7.37 7.70 -22.61
N GLN A 61 7.97 7.83 -23.78
CA GLN A 61 7.30 8.40 -24.96
C GLN A 61 6.06 7.58 -25.34
N MET A 62 6.16 6.24 -25.32
CA MET A 62 5.04 5.33 -25.59
C MET A 62 3.90 5.50 -24.58
N VAL A 63 4.24 5.60 -23.29
CA VAL A 63 3.26 5.82 -22.21
C VAL A 63 2.56 7.18 -22.35
N LEU A 64 3.30 8.24 -22.67
CA LEU A 64 2.74 9.59 -22.82
C LEU A 64 1.77 9.71 -24.01
N GLN A 65 1.99 8.93 -25.07
CA GLN A 65 1.11 8.88 -26.24
C GLN A 65 -0.18 8.07 -25.99
N TYR A 66 -0.21 7.24 -24.95
CA TYR A 66 -1.34 6.36 -24.65
C TYR A 66 -2.47 7.14 -23.96
N LYS A 67 -3.48 7.56 -24.74
CA LYS A 67 -4.60 8.39 -24.24
C LYS A 67 -5.39 7.74 -23.11
N GLU A 68 -5.58 6.43 -23.13
CA GLU A 68 -6.33 5.71 -22.10
C GLU A 68 -5.63 5.75 -20.72
N LEU A 69 -4.30 5.88 -20.70
CA LEU A 69 -3.54 6.03 -19.45
C LEU A 69 -3.91 7.33 -18.76
N TRP A 70 -4.04 8.43 -19.51
CA TRP A 70 -4.44 9.73 -18.96
C TRP A 70 -5.87 9.71 -18.42
N VAL A 71 -6.80 9.08 -19.14
CA VAL A 71 -8.19 8.94 -18.69
C VAL A 71 -8.24 8.10 -17.41
N SER A 72 -7.51 6.98 -17.36
CA SER A 72 -7.47 6.10 -16.19
C SER A 72 -6.81 6.77 -14.97
N PHE A 73 -5.74 7.54 -15.20
CA PHE A 73 -5.07 8.31 -14.16
C PHE A 73 -6.00 9.40 -13.60
N TYR A 74 -6.71 10.12 -14.47
CA TYR A 74 -7.70 11.12 -14.06
C TYR A 74 -8.85 10.49 -13.25
N ASN A 75 -9.38 9.35 -13.71
CA ASN A 75 -10.43 8.63 -12.98
C ASN A 75 -9.95 8.22 -11.58
N THR A 76 -8.74 7.65 -11.48
CA THR A 76 -8.16 7.27 -10.18
C THR A 76 -8.01 8.49 -9.27
N LEU A 77 -7.50 9.61 -9.79
CA LEU A 77 -7.38 10.85 -9.03
C LEU A 77 -8.75 11.37 -8.57
N TRP A 78 -9.75 11.33 -9.44
CA TRP A 78 -11.13 11.73 -9.12
C TRP A 78 -11.72 10.87 -8.00
N TYR A 79 -11.65 9.53 -8.13
CA TYR A 79 -12.17 8.62 -7.12
C TYR A 79 -11.45 8.74 -5.79
N THR A 80 -10.13 8.90 -5.80
CA THR A 80 -9.34 9.03 -4.55
C THR A 80 -9.63 10.36 -3.86
N VAL A 81 -9.64 11.48 -4.58
CA VAL A 81 -9.89 12.80 -3.99
C VAL A 81 -11.32 12.92 -3.49
N VAL A 82 -12.31 12.69 -4.36
CA VAL A 82 -13.73 12.83 -4.00
C VAL A 82 -14.11 11.78 -2.96
N GLY A 83 -13.66 10.53 -3.14
CA GLY A 83 -13.91 9.45 -2.20
C GLY A 83 -13.32 9.73 -0.81
N THR A 84 -12.08 10.23 -0.73
CA THR A 84 -11.45 10.58 0.56
C THR A 84 -12.15 11.76 1.22
N LEU A 85 -12.49 12.82 0.48
CA LEU A 85 -13.19 13.96 1.04
C LEU A 85 -14.57 13.57 1.60
N LEU A 86 -15.35 12.83 0.82
CA LEU A 86 -16.66 12.33 1.28
C LEU A 86 -16.50 11.38 2.47
N ASN A 87 -15.48 10.51 2.47
CA ASN A 87 -15.21 9.61 3.57
C ASN A 87 -14.87 10.37 4.86
N ILE A 88 -14.01 11.39 4.79
CA ILE A 88 -13.65 12.21 5.95
C ILE A 88 -14.87 12.96 6.46
N VAL A 89 -15.65 13.60 5.58
CA VAL A 89 -16.85 14.34 5.99
C VAL A 89 -17.85 13.40 6.67
N ALA A 90 -18.17 12.27 6.05
CA ALA A 90 -19.10 11.28 6.62
C ALA A 90 -18.59 10.73 7.95
N THR A 91 -17.30 10.38 8.04
CA THR A 91 -16.69 9.82 9.25
C THR A 91 -16.64 10.85 10.37
N CYS A 92 -16.31 12.12 10.09
CA CYS A 92 -16.32 13.20 11.06
C CYS A 92 -17.73 13.48 11.60
N LEU A 93 -18.72 13.55 10.70
CA LEU A 93 -20.13 13.76 11.09
C LEU A 93 -20.66 12.60 11.94
N ALA A 94 -20.29 11.36 11.62
CA ALA A 94 -20.66 10.18 12.40
C ALA A 94 -19.90 10.12 13.75
N ALA A 95 -18.60 10.41 13.76
CA ALA A 95 -17.76 10.30 14.96
C ALA A 95 -18.04 11.41 15.99
N PHE A 96 -18.43 12.61 15.54
CA PHE A 96 -18.67 13.76 16.43
C PHE A 96 -19.72 13.48 17.54
N PRO A 97 -20.95 13.00 17.26
CA PRO A 97 -21.92 12.69 18.30
C PRO A 97 -21.46 11.51 19.18
N LEU A 98 -20.73 10.54 18.62
CA LEU A 98 -20.21 9.38 19.37
C LEU A 98 -19.10 9.75 20.37
N SER A 99 -18.35 10.83 20.11
CA SER A 99 -17.30 11.35 20.99
C SER A 99 -17.86 11.97 22.27
N ARG A 100 -19.10 12.48 22.25
CA ARG A 100 -19.75 13.07 23.43
C ARG A 100 -20.31 11.96 24.35
N GLN A 101 -19.84 11.91 25.59
CA GLN A 101 -20.22 10.87 26.56
C GLN A 101 -21.72 10.86 26.93
N GLN A 102 -22.41 12.00 26.82
CA GLN A 102 -23.84 12.16 27.16
C GLN A 102 -24.81 11.76 26.02
N PHE A 103 -24.31 11.23 24.90
CA PHE A 103 -25.17 10.85 23.78
C PHE A 103 -25.91 9.53 24.05
N PHE A 104 -27.23 9.59 24.17
CA PHE A 104 -28.11 8.47 24.55
C PHE A 104 -28.00 7.24 23.62
N LEU A 105 -27.70 7.45 22.33
CA LEU A 105 -27.63 6.38 21.32
C LEU A 105 -26.23 5.76 21.16
N ARG A 106 -25.22 6.26 21.88
CA ARG A 106 -23.80 5.82 21.78
C ARG A 106 -23.63 4.32 22.00
N ARG A 107 -24.33 3.73 22.98
CA ARG A 107 -24.21 2.30 23.29
C ARG A 107 -24.77 1.41 22.18
N LYS A 108 -25.88 1.81 21.55
CA LYS A 108 -26.50 1.07 20.43
C LYS A 108 -25.65 1.17 19.16
N LEU A 109 -25.15 2.36 18.82
CA LEU A 109 -24.32 2.57 17.63
C LEU A 109 -22.95 1.87 17.75
N ASN A 110 -22.26 1.97 18.90
CA ASN A 110 -20.99 1.27 19.10
C ASN A 110 -21.13 -0.26 19.01
N PHE A 111 -22.25 -0.81 19.49
CA PHE A 111 -22.54 -2.23 19.37
C PHE A 111 -22.77 -2.63 17.91
N PHE A 112 -23.54 -1.83 17.15
CA PHE A 112 -23.76 -2.04 15.73
C PHE A 112 -22.46 -2.02 14.92
N TYR A 113 -21.60 -0.99 15.11
CA TYR A 113 -20.30 -0.90 14.44
C TYR A 113 -19.40 -2.11 14.75
N ARG A 114 -19.37 -2.56 16.01
CA ARG A 114 -18.57 -3.74 16.42
C ARG A 114 -19.09 -5.03 15.78
N ILE A 115 -20.40 -5.24 15.74
CA ILE A 115 -20.96 -6.44 15.10
C ILE A 115 -20.70 -6.43 13.60
N HIS A 116 -20.90 -5.27 12.96
CA HIS A 116 -20.65 -5.11 11.54
C HIS A 116 -19.19 -5.41 11.18
N ASP A 117 -18.23 -4.86 11.94
CA ASP A 117 -16.79 -5.09 11.71
C ASP A 117 -16.41 -6.58 11.91
N VAL A 118 -16.94 -7.24 12.95
CA VAL A 118 -16.69 -8.68 13.18
C VAL A 118 -17.28 -9.53 12.05
N PHE A 119 -18.48 -9.22 11.58
CA PHE A 119 -19.11 -9.94 10.48
C PHE A 119 -18.33 -9.78 9.17
N LEU A 120 -17.91 -8.56 8.83
CA LEU A 120 -17.11 -8.30 7.63
C LEU A 120 -15.76 -9.02 7.68
N ARG A 121 -15.06 -8.98 8.82
CA ARG A 121 -13.81 -9.73 9.00
C ARG A 121 -14.02 -11.23 8.84
N ARG A 122 -15.13 -11.76 9.36
CA ARG A 122 -15.48 -13.18 9.23
C ARG A 122 -15.82 -13.56 7.80
N ALA A 123 -16.62 -12.75 7.10
CA ALA A 123 -16.98 -12.95 5.70
C ALA A 123 -15.74 -12.93 4.79
N HIS A 124 -14.85 -11.95 4.96
CA HIS A 124 -13.59 -11.91 4.22
C HIS A 124 -12.72 -13.14 4.52
N SER A 125 -12.59 -13.57 5.79
CA SER A 125 -11.85 -14.79 6.14
C SER A 125 -12.45 -16.08 5.55
N GLY A 126 -13.78 -16.13 5.39
CA GLY A 126 -14.48 -17.26 4.79
C GLY A 126 -14.29 -17.35 3.29
N LEU A 127 -14.27 -16.20 2.60
CA LEU A 127 -13.99 -16.15 1.16
C LEU A 127 -12.60 -16.70 0.85
N HIS A 128 -11.57 -16.37 1.65
CA HIS A 128 -10.22 -16.94 1.45
C HIS A 128 -10.18 -18.47 1.63
N ALA A 129 -10.96 -19.02 2.57
CA ALA A 129 -11.03 -20.46 2.79
C ALA A 129 -11.77 -21.22 1.68
N ASP A 130 -12.84 -20.64 1.14
CA ASP A 130 -13.62 -21.23 0.04
C ASP A 130 -12.90 -21.19 -1.31
N TYR A 131 -12.13 -20.12 -1.57
CA TYR A 131 -11.32 -20.02 -2.80
C TYR A 131 -10.22 -21.08 -2.83
N ILE A 132 -9.54 -21.34 -1.71
CA ILE A 132 -8.49 -22.38 -1.63
C ILE A 132 -9.08 -23.79 -1.79
N THR A 133 -10.29 -24.03 -1.27
CA THR A 133 -10.95 -25.35 -1.31
C THR A 133 -11.54 -25.67 -2.68
N ARG A 134 -11.96 -24.66 -3.46
CA ARG A 134 -12.48 -24.85 -4.84
C ARG A 134 -11.39 -24.88 -5.92
N SER A 135 -10.17 -24.46 -5.61
CA SER A 135 -9.03 -24.45 -6.53
C SER A 135 -8.19 -25.74 -6.51
N VAL A 136 -8.64 -26.76 -5.77
CA VAL A 136 -8.07 -28.12 -5.71
C VAL A 136 -9.15 -29.11 -6.12
#